data_AF-A0A2V2RY23-F1
#
_entry.id   AF-A0A2V2RY23-F1
#
_cell.length_a   1.000
_cell.length_b   1.000
_cell.length_c   1.000
_cell.angle_alpha   90.00
_cell.angle_beta   90.00
_cell.angle_gamma   90.00
#
_symmetry.space_group_name_H-M   'P 1'
#
loop_
_entity.id
_entity.type
_entity.pdbx_description
1 polymer ?
#
loop_
_entity_poly.entity_id
_entity_poly.type
_entity_poly.pdbx_seq_one_letter_code
_entity_poly.pdbx_strand_id
1 'polypeptide(L)'
;MKYGLSSRMLRKKEKLVSAAAAGGLLGLRGLPGRCRLRNVSYYIWAIFALLGGGGCSLPPVKLATPEPMQVDIKMRVDVYQYAAGDGVAKGKKSQSEAAPQQQDSFLAASDIVRSNRRADIQVFKNGQYVGEAHDGLLAMLKEPPGDLGDRLRKTVGAENADRSAEMQATAQKEKIPLSEVQNKQGETNRIRAFKGEWIEKPNPDGTFTWVRKDS
;
A
#
# COMPACT_ATOMS: atom_id res chain seq x y z
N MET A 1 -43.66 -22.38 35.87
CA MET A 1 -42.23 -22.43 36.25
C MET A 1 -41.56 -21.15 35.76
N LYS A 2 -41.08 -20.31 36.69
CA LYS A 2 -40.43 -19.02 36.42
C LYS A 2 -38.93 -19.21 36.66
N TYR A 3 -38.10 -18.86 35.70
CA TYR A 3 -36.66 -18.68 35.90
C TYR A 3 -36.29 -17.25 35.54
N GLY A 4 -35.95 -16.48 36.58
CA GLY A 4 -35.32 -15.17 36.49
C GLY A 4 -33.98 -15.23 37.20
N LEU A 5 -32.93 -14.81 36.51
CA LEU A 5 -31.53 -14.55 36.93
C LEU A 5 -30.91 -13.83 35.72
N SER A 6 -30.10 -12.78 35.78
CA SER A 6 -29.56 -11.93 36.84
C SER A 6 -28.87 -10.76 36.13
N SER A 7 -29.42 -9.54 36.17
CA SER A 7 -28.86 -8.34 35.50
C SER A 7 -27.94 -7.50 36.41
N ARG A 8 -27.22 -8.12 37.35
CA ARG A 8 -26.43 -7.41 38.39
C ARG A 8 -24.92 -7.55 38.27
N MET A 9 -24.36 -7.61 37.06
CA MET A 9 -22.90 -7.70 36.88
C MET A 9 -22.27 -6.79 35.81
N LEU A 10 -22.91 -5.69 35.42
CA LEU A 10 -22.31 -4.73 34.46
C LEU A 10 -22.49 -3.25 34.85
N ARG A 11 -22.40 -2.91 36.15
CA ARG A 11 -22.35 -1.51 36.62
C ARG A 11 -21.34 -1.32 37.76
N LYS A 12 -20.07 -1.63 37.53
CA LYS A 12 -19.02 -1.41 38.55
C LYS A 12 -17.61 -1.11 38.01
N LYS A 13 -17.48 -0.33 36.93
CA LYS A 13 -16.19 0.25 36.50
C LYS A 13 -16.30 1.65 35.86
N GLU A 14 -17.24 2.46 36.34
CA GLU A 14 -17.13 3.92 36.24
C GLU A 14 -17.21 4.47 37.65
N LYS A 15 -16.26 5.35 38.00
CA LYS A 15 -15.99 6.03 39.29
C LYS A 15 -14.68 5.58 39.91
N LEU A 16 -13.60 6.21 39.43
CA LEU A 16 -12.26 6.44 39.97
C LEU A 16 -11.51 6.93 38.73
N VAL A 17 -11.47 8.23 38.40
CA VAL A 17 -10.58 9.22 39.01
C VAL A 17 -11.18 10.61 38.76
N SER A 18 -11.61 11.28 39.83
CA SER A 18 -11.81 12.73 39.87
C SER A 18 -11.61 13.16 41.33
N ALA A 19 -10.97 14.32 41.50
CA ALA A 19 -10.67 15.05 42.74
C ALA A 19 -9.33 14.74 43.46
N ALA A 20 -8.33 15.58 43.19
CA ALA A 20 -7.42 16.19 44.17
C ALA A 20 -7.16 17.63 43.67
N ALA A 21 -7.89 18.64 44.18
CA ALA A 21 -7.44 19.61 45.20
C ALA A 21 -6.19 20.40 44.75
N ALA A 22 -6.31 21.63 44.24
CA ALA A 22 -6.58 22.91 44.94
C ALA A 22 -5.55 23.24 46.04
N GLY A 23 -4.65 24.19 45.74
CA GLY A 23 -3.82 24.88 46.74
C GLY A 23 -2.58 25.55 46.16
N GLY A 24 -2.43 26.87 46.36
CA GLY A 24 -1.13 27.54 46.35
C GLY A 24 -0.98 28.77 45.45
N LEU A 25 -1.64 29.88 45.81
CA LEU A 25 -1.20 31.22 45.43
C LEU A 25 0.05 31.58 46.25
N LEU A 26 1.18 31.83 45.60
CA LEU A 26 2.27 32.62 46.17
C LEU A 26 2.94 33.40 45.04
N GLY A 27 2.73 34.71 45.09
CA GLY A 27 3.35 35.66 44.19
C GLY A 27 4.83 35.82 44.49
N LEU A 28 5.62 35.92 43.43
CA LEU A 28 6.92 36.59 43.46
C LEU A 28 6.88 37.76 42.49
N ARG A 29 6.89 38.94 43.11
CA ARG A 29 7.14 40.24 42.49
C ARG A 29 8.55 40.26 41.92
N GLY A 30 8.68 40.80 40.71
CA GLY A 30 9.70 41.74 40.27
C GLY A 30 11.18 41.33 40.32
N LEU A 31 11.85 41.40 39.17
CA LEU A 31 12.87 42.42 38.88
C LEU A 31 13.33 42.30 37.39
N PRO A 32 13.93 43.37 36.83
CA PRO A 32 13.98 43.65 35.40
C PRO A 32 15.28 43.22 34.75
N GLY A 33 15.25 43.02 33.43
CA GLY A 33 16.46 42.79 32.65
C GLY A 33 16.18 42.87 31.16
N ARG A 34 16.01 44.08 30.62
CA ARG A 34 16.17 44.34 29.20
C ARG A 34 17.63 44.07 28.83
N CYS A 35 17.94 42.88 28.36
CA CYS A 35 19.18 42.63 27.62
C CYS A 35 18.89 42.62 26.12
N ARG A 36 19.37 43.71 25.53
CA ARG A 36 19.40 44.10 24.12
C ARG A 36 20.09 42.99 23.30
N LEU A 37 19.32 42.10 22.67
CA LEU A 37 19.82 41.17 21.64
C LEU A 37 20.10 41.93 20.34
N ARG A 38 21.15 42.74 20.38
CA ARG A 38 21.85 43.28 19.21
C ARG A 38 23.16 42.49 19.19
N ASN A 39 23.41 41.68 18.16
CA ASN A 39 24.69 40.97 17.84
C ASN A 39 24.66 39.42 17.77
N VAL A 40 23.51 38.75 17.62
CA VAL A 40 23.51 37.30 17.28
C VAL A 40 23.52 37.05 15.76
N SER A 41 23.24 38.08 14.95
CA SER A 41 23.18 37.99 13.49
C SER A 41 24.53 37.76 12.79
N TYR A 42 25.66 38.03 13.45
CA TYR A 42 26.99 37.91 12.84
C TYR A 42 27.59 36.49 12.95
N TYR A 43 27.18 35.70 13.95
CA TYR A 43 27.72 34.35 14.15
C TYR A 43 27.10 33.30 13.23
N ILE A 44 25.85 33.51 12.78
CA ILE A 44 25.17 32.59 11.84
C ILE A 44 25.76 32.73 10.42
N TRP A 45 26.17 33.94 10.02
CA TRP A 45 26.86 34.18 8.74
C TRP A 45 28.32 33.70 8.73
N ALA A 46 29.01 33.73 9.88
CA ALA A 46 30.38 33.25 9.99
C ALA A 46 30.52 31.71 9.87
N ILE A 47 29.52 30.96 10.32
CA ILE A 47 29.51 29.48 10.21
C ILE A 47 29.21 29.04 8.76
N PHE A 48 28.34 29.76 8.04
CA PHE A 48 28.04 29.46 6.64
C PHE A 48 29.22 29.78 5.69
N ALA A 49 30.06 30.76 6.05
CA ALA A 49 31.25 31.11 5.27
C ALA A 49 32.43 30.13 5.47
N LEU A 50 32.44 29.36 6.57
CA LEU A 50 33.52 28.41 6.88
C LEU A 50 33.28 26.99 6.32
N LEU A 51 32.08 26.71 5.79
CA LEU A 51 31.72 25.44 5.13
C LEU A 51 31.63 25.56 3.59
N GLY A 52 32.11 26.66 3.00
CA GLY A 52 32.13 26.89 1.56
C GLY A 52 33.55 26.77 0.98
N GLY A 53 34.11 25.57 0.90
CA GLY A 53 35.49 25.40 0.44
C GLY A 53 35.88 23.96 0.12
N GLY A 54 35.07 23.26 -0.66
CA GLY A 54 35.33 21.87 -1.06
C GLY A 54 34.67 21.53 -2.39
N GLY A 55 34.96 22.29 -3.44
CA GLY A 55 34.64 21.89 -4.80
C GLY A 55 35.48 20.68 -5.18
N CYS A 56 34.96 19.48 -4.95
CA CYS A 56 35.51 18.28 -5.56
C CYS A 56 35.35 18.41 -7.08
N SER A 57 36.46 18.60 -7.78
CA SER A 57 36.54 18.33 -9.21
C SER A 57 36.16 16.87 -9.44
N LEU A 58 34.95 16.62 -9.93
CA LEU A 58 34.53 15.31 -10.40
C LEU A 58 35.51 14.87 -11.50
N PRO A 59 36.10 13.67 -11.42
CA PRO A 59 36.97 13.18 -12.47
C PRO A 59 36.13 13.06 -13.76
N PRO A 60 36.65 13.52 -14.91
CA PRO A 60 35.95 13.38 -16.18
C PRO A 60 35.81 11.90 -16.53
N VAL A 61 34.59 11.37 -16.39
CA VAL A 61 34.24 10.02 -16.83
C VAL A 61 34.29 10.01 -18.35
N LYS A 62 35.28 9.32 -18.93
CA LYS A 62 35.35 9.08 -20.37
C LYS A 62 34.25 8.08 -20.76
N LEU A 63 33.12 8.59 -21.28
CA LEU A 63 31.99 7.82 -21.81
C LEU A 63 32.23 7.29 -23.24
N ALA A 64 33.48 7.12 -23.65
CA ALA A 64 33.81 6.55 -24.95
C ALA A 64 33.81 5.02 -24.86
N THR A 65 32.63 4.41 -24.90
CA THR A 65 32.45 2.99 -25.27
C THR A 65 32.44 2.90 -26.79
N PRO A 66 33.48 2.38 -27.46
CA PRO A 66 33.64 2.52 -28.91
C PRO A 66 32.78 1.58 -29.77
N GLU A 67 31.96 0.70 -29.21
CA GLU A 67 31.18 -0.22 -30.05
C GLU A 67 29.72 -0.29 -29.57
N PRO A 68 28.75 0.03 -30.45
CA PRO A 68 27.34 -0.16 -30.13
C PRO A 68 27.09 -1.66 -29.95
N MET A 69 26.57 -2.04 -28.79
CA MET A 69 26.12 -3.40 -28.54
C MET A 69 24.99 -3.69 -29.54
N GLN A 70 25.26 -4.56 -30.53
CA GLN A 70 24.25 -4.97 -31.50
C GLN A 70 23.22 -5.84 -30.77
N VAL A 71 22.13 -5.23 -30.34
CA VAL A 71 21.00 -5.94 -29.77
C VAL A 71 20.13 -6.41 -30.94
N ASP A 72 20.38 -7.62 -31.43
CA ASP A 72 19.53 -8.27 -32.43
C ASP A 72 18.28 -8.83 -31.74
N ILE A 73 17.26 -8.00 -31.59
CA ILE A 73 16.02 -8.36 -30.90
C ILE A 73 15.14 -9.18 -31.85
N LYS A 74 15.24 -10.51 -31.77
CA LYS A 74 14.24 -11.42 -32.34
C LYS A 74 12.99 -11.45 -31.45
N MET A 75 12.11 -10.46 -31.62
CA MET A 75 10.79 -10.51 -30.97
C MET A 75 9.88 -11.54 -31.66
N ARG A 76 9.40 -12.53 -30.90
CA ARG A 76 8.26 -13.36 -31.26
C ARG A 76 7.02 -12.72 -30.65
N VAL A 77 6.20 -12.07 -31.48
CA VAL A 77 4.91 -11.50 -31.06
C VAL A 77 3.85 -12.56 -31.26
N ASP A 78 3.50 -13.27 -30.20
CA ASP A 78 2.39 -14.22 -30.22
C ASP A 78 1.08 -13.48 -29.95
N VAL A 79 0.32 -13.21 -31.02
CA VAL A 79 -1.00 -12.57 -30.94
C VAL A 79 -2.04 -13.65 -30.69
N TYR A 80 -2.58 -13.71 -29.48
CA TYR A 80 -3.79 -14.50 -29.21
C TYR A 80 -5.02 -13.64 -29.52
N GLN A 81 -5.59 -13.84 -30.70
CA GLN A 81 -6.95 -13.39 -31.00
C GLN A 81 -7.94 -14.29 -30.26
N TYR A 82 -8.78 -13.69 -29.43
CA TYR A 82 -9.93 -14.36 -28.86
C TYR A 82 -10.91 -14.67 -30.00
N ALA A 83 -11.10 -15.97 -30.29
CA ALA A 83 -12.15 -16.42 -31.21
C ALA A 83 -13.51 -16.14 -30.57
N ALA A 84 -14.17 -15.08 -31.03
CA ALA A 84 -15.62 -15.02 -30.99
C ALA A 84 -16.14 -15.94 -32.11
N GLY A 85 -16.71 -17.06 -31.72
CA GLY A 85 -17.56 -17.87 -32.59
C GLY A 85 -16.88 -18.97 -33.40
N ASP A 86 -17.31 -20.20 -33.13
CA ASP A 86 -17.53 -21.31 -34.05
C ASP A 86 -16.91 -21.22 -35.46
N GLY A 87 -15.79 -21.93 -35.67
CA GLY A 87 -15.27 -22.19 -37.02
C GLY A 87 -13.83 -22.68 -37.03
N VAL A 88 -13.63 -23.91 -37.50
CA VAL A 88 -12.34 -24.61 -37.60
C VAL A 88 -11.31 -23.82 -38.43
N ALA A 89 -10.14 -23.54 -37.87
CA ALA A 89 -8.93 -23.30 -38.65
C ALA A 89 -7.71 -23.94 -37.97
N LYS A 90 -7.19 -25.00 -38.61
CA LYS A 90 -5.93 -25.67 -38.26
C LYS A 90 -4.76 -24.69 -38.44
N GLY A 91 -4.25 -24.13 -37.33
CA GLY A 91 -2.95 -23.47 -37.30
C GLY A 91 -1.84 -24.47 -37.01
N LYS A 92 -0.91 -24.64 -37.97
CA LYS A 92 0.23 -25.56 -37.90
C LYS A 92 1.08 -25.36 -36.64
N LYS A 93 1.36 -26.47 -35.95
CA LYS A 93 2.50 -26.58 -35.01
C LYS A 93 3.80 -26.37 -35.80
N SER A 94 4.62 -25.40 -35.41
CA SER A 94 6.04 -25.41 -35.73
C SER A 94 6.77 -25.91 -34.49
N GLN A 95 7.28 -27.12 -34.59
CA GLN A 95 8.19 -27.74 -33.64
C GLN A 95 9.56 -27.08 -33.84
N SER A 96 10.08 -26.39 -32.83
CA SER A 96 11.52 -26.23 -32.66
C SER A 96 11.86 -26.72 -31.26
N GLU A 97 12.66 -27.77 -31.25
CA GLU A 97 13.11 -28.52 -30.09
C GLU A 97 14.20 -27.72 -29.36
N ALA A 98 13.86 -27.25 -28.17
CA ALA A 98 14.80 -26.87 -27.11
C ALA A 98 14.02 -26.87 -25.78
N ALA A 99 14.34 -27.81 -24.89
CA ALA A 99 13.96 -27.74 -23.48
C ALA A 99 15.22 -27.40 -22.66
N PRO A 100 15.15 -26.57 -21.60
CA PRO A 100 13.96 -26.34 -20.78
C PRO A 100 13.57 -24.85 -20.66
N GLN A 101 12.36 -24.49 -21.12
CA GLN A 101 11.68 -23.23 -20.73
C GLN A 101 10.21 -23.47 -20.36
N GLN A 102 9.92 -24.57 -19.66
CA GLN A 102 8.58 -24.79 -19.10
C GLN A 102 8.33 -23.93 -17.85
N GLN A 103 9.35 -23.64 -17.05
CA GLN A 103 9.22 -22.66 -15.96
C GLN A 103 8.98 -21.24 -16.49
N ASP A 104 9.75 -20.78 -17.47
CA ASP A 104 9.64 -19.40 -17.97
C ASP A 104 8.30 -19.12 -18.65
N SER A 105 7.76 -20.10 -19.39
CA SER A 105 6.44 -19.99 -20.02
C SER A 105 5.29 -20.05 -19.01
N PHE A 106 5.41 -20.85 -17.95
CA PHE A 106 4.42 -20.89 -16.87
C PHE A 106 4.44 -19.61 -16.02
N LEU A 107 5.62 -19.10 -15.68
CA LEU A 107 5.80 -17.84 -14.97
C LEU A 107 5.27 -16.65 -15.79
N ALA A 108 5.56 -16.62 -17.10
CA ALA A 108 5.00 -15.63 -18.00
C ALA A 108 3.46 -15.71 -18.08
N ALA A 109 2.89 -16.93 -18.10
CA ALA A 109 1.44 -17.11 -18.09
C ALA A 109 0.82 -16.63 -16.76
N SER A 110 1.44 -16.92 -15.62
CA SER A 110 0.95 -16.43 -14.31
C SER A 110 1.03 -14.91 -14.19
N ASP A 111 2.09 -14.30 -14.74
CA ASP A 111 2.26 -12.84 -14.76
C ASP A 111 1.23 -12.16 -15.66
N ILE A 112 0.91 -12.75 -16.82
CA ILE A 112 -0.16 -12.26 -17.70
C ILE A 112 -1.52 -12.35 -17.00
N VAL A 113 -1.83 -13.47 -16.36
CA VAL A 113 -3.10 -13.65 -15.62
C VAL A 113 -3.20 -12.62 -14.50
N ARG A 114 -2.13 -12.40 -13.74
CA ARG A 114 -2.09 -11.39 -12.68
C ARG A 114 -2.23 -9.96 -13.23
N SER A 115 -1.59 -9.66 -14.36
CA SER A 115 -1.71 -8.36 -15.03
C SER A 115 -3.15 -8.07 -15.46
N ASN A 116 -3.81 -9.05 -16.09
CA ASN A 116 -5.22 -8.95 -16.47
C ASN A 116 -6.13 -8.73 -15.25
N ARG A 117 -5.84 -9.42 -14.14
CA ARG A 117 -6.59 -9.27 -12.89
C ARG A 117 -6.43 -7.88 -12.28
N ARG A 118 -5.26 -7.25 -12.37
CA ARG A 118 -5.04 -5.87 -11.90
C ARG A 118 -5.92 -4.87 -12.65
N ALA A 119 -6.08 -5.04 -13.97
CA ALA A 119 -6.99 -4.21 -14.75
C ALA A 119 -8.45 -4.37 -14.30
N ASP A 120 -8.90 -5.60 -14.08
CA ASP A 120 -10.25 -5.90 -13.57
C ASP A 120 -10.49 -5.30 -12.18
N ILE A 121 -9.54 -5.43 -11.27
CA ILE A 121 -9.63 -4.84 -9.93
C ILE A 121 -9.79 -3.33 -10.04
N GLN A 122 -9.03 -2.66 -10.91
CA GLN A 122 -9.17 -1.22 -11.09
C GLN A 122 -10.56 -0.85 -11.63
N VAL A 123 -11.12 -1.63 -12.55
CA VAL A 123 -12.50 -1.46 -13.01
C VAL A 123 -13.50 -1.60 -11.86
N PHE A 124 -13.32 -2.60 -10.98
CA PHE A 124 -14.21 -2.81 -9.83
C PHE A 124 -14.09 -1.72 -8.75
N LYS A 125 -12.88 -1.19 -8.51
CA LYS A 125 -12.64 -0.06 -7.60
C LYS A 125 -13.26 1.23 -8.15
N ASN A 126 -13.10 1.49 -9.44
CA ASN A 126 -13.75 2.61 -10.13
C ASN A 126 -15.28 2.49 -10.11
N GLY A 127 -15.80 1.27 -10.26
CA GLY A 127 -17.23 0.95 -10.17
C GLY A 127 -17.81 0.95 -8.74
N GLN A 128 -17.00 1.28 -7.72
CA GLN A 128 -17.41 1.32 -6.32
C GLN A 128 -17.91 -0.02 -5.75
N TYR A 129 -17.48 -1.13 -6.33
CA TYR A 129 -17.80 -2.47 -5.83
C TYR A 129 -16.78 -2.95 -4.79
N VAL A 130 -15.54 -2.44 -4.86
CA VAL A 130 -14.40 -2.87 -4.04
C VAL A 130 -13.73 -1.65 -3.39
N GLY A 131 -13.22 -1.85 -2.17
CA GLY A 131 -12.35 -0.89 -1.48
C GLY A 131 -11.09 -1.54 -0.89
N GLU A 132 -10.12 -0.71 -0.52
CA GLU A 132 -8.90 -1.15 0.18
C GLU A 132 -9.14 -1.17 1.69
N ALA A 133 -9.07 -2.35 2.30
CA ALA A 133 -9.27 -2.56 3.72
C ALA A 133 -7.99 -2.30 4.53
N HIS A 134 -8.14 -2.20 5.85
CA HIS A 134 -7.05 -1.87 6.76
C HIS A 134 -5.98 -2.96 6.89
N ASP A 135 -6.34 -4.21 6.60
CA ASP A 135 -5.50 -5.41 6.68
C ASP A 135 -4.66 -5.66 5.40
N GLY A 136 -4.72 -4.75 4.42
CA GLY A 136 -4.00 -4.88 3.15
C GLY A 136 -4.75 -5.68 2.08
N LEU A 137 -5.96 -6.16 2.37
CA LEU A 137 -6.79 -6.90 1.43
C LEU A 137 -7.85 -6.00 0.76
N LEU A 138 -8.47 -6.54 -0.29
CA LEU A 138 -9.63 -5.95 -0.95
C LEU A 138 -10.92 -6.40 -0.27
N ALA A 139 -11.80 -5.47 0.04
CA ALA A 139 -13.13 -5.78 0.56
C ALA A 139 -14.20 -5.49 -0.50
N MET A 140 -15.16 -6.42 -0.66
CA MET A 140 -16.33 -6.21 -1.49
C MET A 140 -17.36 -5.38 -0.71
N LEU A 141 -17.70 -4.21 -1.23
CA LEU A 141 -18.66 -3.27 -0.64
C LEU A 141 -20.07 -3.51 -1.18
N LYS A 142 -20.16 -3.91 -2.45
CA LYS A 142 -21.40 -4.21 -3.15
C LYS A 142 -21.17 -5.38 -4.09
N GLU A 143 -22.10 -6.32 -4.09
CA GLU A 143 -22.08 -7.45 -5.00
C GLU A 143 -23.22 -7.31 -6.02
N PRO A 144 -22.91 -7.05 -7.30
CA PRO A 144 -23.93 -7.02 -8.34
C PRO A 144 -24.40 -8.45 -8.66
N PRO A 145 -25.67 -8.65 -9.05
CA PRO A 145 -26.15 -9.97 -9.45
C PRO A 145 -25.58 -10.40 -10.82
N GLY A 146 -25.62 -11.71 -11.09
CA GLY A 146 -25.24 -12.31 -12.37
C GLY A 146 -23.72 -12.45 -12.56
N ASP A 147 -23.31 -12.64 -13.83
CA ASP A 147 -21.93 -12.95 -14.21
C ASP A 147 -20.91 -11.93 -13.70
N LEU A 148 -21.31 -10.66 -13.56
CA LEU A 148 -20.46 -9.60 -13.01
C LEU A 148 -20.10 -9.87 -11.54
N GLY A 149 -21.07 -10.30 -10.73
CA GLY A 149 -20.86 -10.66 -9.33
C GLY A 149 -19.95 -11.86 -9.18
N ASP A 150 -20.13 -12.88 -10.03
CA ASP A 150 -19.29 -14.07 -10.01
C ASP A 150 -17.85 -13.76 -10.44
N ARG A 151 -17.67 -12.94 -11.47
CA ARG A 151 -16.35 -12.43 -11.88
C ARG A 151 -15.71 -11.61 -10.76
N LEU A 152 -16.46 -10.72 -10.12
CA LEU A 152 -16.00 -9.90 -9.01
C LEU A 152 -15.49 -10.79 -7.86
N ARG A 153 -16.30 -11.75 -7.40
CA ARG A 153 -15.96 -12.66 -6.31
C ARG A 153 -14.71 -13.48 -6.62
N LYS A 154 -14.64 -14.03 -7.83
CA LYS A 154 -13.48 -14.82 -8.29
C LYS A 154 -12.21 -13.97 -8.35
N THR A 155 -12.29 -12.79 -8.94
CA THR A 155 -11.15 -11.87 -9.08
C THR A 155 -10.64 -11.36 -7.74
N VAL A 156 -11.54 -10.89 -6.86
CA VAL A 156 -11.17 -10.40 -5.52
C VAL A 156 -10.61 -11.53 -4.67
N GLY A 157 -11.23 -12.72 -4.70
CA GLY A 157 -10.74 -13.89 -3.97
C GLY A 157 -9.33 -14.30 -4.40
N ALA A 158 -9.07 -14.37 -5.71
CA ALA A 158 -7.75 -14.72 -6.23
C ALA A 158 -6.68 -13.66 -5.89
N GLU A 159 -7.02 -12.36 -5.98
CA GLU A 159 -6.09 -11.31 -5.59
C GLU A 159 -5.78 -11.33 -4.09
N ASN A 160 -6.79 -11.51 -3.24
CA ASN A 160 -6.59 -11.57 -1.80
C ASN A 160 -5.78 -12.81 -1.39
N ALA A 161 -5.96 -13.94 -2.07
CA ALA A 161 -5.12 -15.12 -1.87
C ALA A 161 -3.65 -14.79 -2.15
N ASP A 162 -3.36 -14.17 -3.29
CA ASP A 162 -1.99 -13.79 -3.66
C ASP A 162 -1.40 -12.75 -2.68
N ARG A 163 -2.16 -11.69 -2.34
CA ARG A 163 -1.73 -10.68 -1.34
C ARG A 163 -1.45 -11.31 0.01
N SER A 164 -2.30 -12.24 0.46
CA SER A 164 -2.11 -12.93 1.74
C SER A 164 -0.85 -13.80 1.75
N ALA A 165 -0.58 -14.51 0.67
CA ALA A 165 0.63 -15.31 0.52
C ALA A 165 1.90 -14.43 0.52
N GLU A 166 1.86 -13.28 -0.17
CA GLU A 166 2.97 -12.31 -0.19
C GLU A 166 3.23 -11.70 1.19
N MET A 167 2.17 -11.34 1.91
CA MET A 167 2.29 -10.81 3.27
C MET A 167 2.84 -11.86 4.24
N GLN A 168 2.40 -13.12 4.13
CA GLN A 168 2.93 -14.23 4.91
C GLN A 168 4.41 -14.48 4.62
N ALA A 169 4.81 -14.49 3.35
CA ALA A 169 6.20 -14.65 2.96
C ALA A 169 7.08 -13.51 3.49
N THR A 170 6.57 -12.27 3.44
CA THR A 170 7.24 -11.09 4.01
C THR A 170 7.39 -11.21 5.53
N ALA A 171 6.33 -11.58 6.25
CA ALA A 171 6.37 -11.76 7.70
C ALA A 171 7.40 -12.81 8.13
N GLN A 172 7.45 -13.95 7.42
CA GLN A 172 8.43 -15.00 7.67
C GLN A 172 9.87 -14.54 7.38
N LYS A 173 10.07 -13.82 6.26
CA LYS A 173 11.38 -13.31 5.86
C LYS A 173 11.92 -12.26 6.82
N GLU A 174 11.08 -11.33 7.25
CA GLU A 174 11.45 -10.21 8.11
C GLU A 174 11.37 -10.55 9.61
N LYS A 175 10.80 -11.71 9.96
CA LYS A 175 10.60 -12.18 11.35
C LYS A 175 9.77 -11.21 12.20
N ILE A 176 8.79 -10.56 11.57
CA ILE A 176 7.82 -9.67 12.22
C ILE A 176 6.43 -10.31 12.20
N PRO A 177 5.52 -9.94 13.12
CA PRO A 177 4.17 -10.50 13.11
C PRO A 177 3.42 -10.15 11.82
N LEU A 178 2.60 -11.10 11.32
CA LEU A 178 1.81 -10.91 10.11
C LEU A 178 0.91 -9.67 10.18
N SER A 179 0.36 -9.36 11.36
CA SER A 179 -0.48 -8.19 11.59
C SER A 179 0.25 -6.87 11.31
N GLU A 180 1.56 -6.79 11.60
CA GLU A 180 2.36 -5.60 11.31
C GLU A 180 2.56 -5.41 9.80
N VAL A 181 2.81 -6.51 9.08
CA VAL A 181 2.89 -6.50 7.59
C VAL A 181 1.55 -6.08 6.99
N GLN A 182 0.44 -6.65 7.48
CA GLN A 182 -0.92 -6.32 7.04
C GLN A 182 -1.24 -4.84 7.25
N ASN A 183 -0.94 -4.30 8.44
CA ASN A 183 -1.17 -2.89 8.75
C ASN A 183 -0.39 -1.97 7.80
N LYS A 184 0.91 -2.27 7.58
CA LYS A 184 1.77 -1.50 6.68
C LYS A 184 1.32 -1.60 5.23
N GLN A 185 0.91 -2.78 4.79
CA GLN A 185 0.40 -3.01 3.44
C GLN A 185 -0.93 -2.27 3.23
N GLY A 186 -1.85 -2.36 4.18
CA GLY A 186 -3.11 -1.63 4.18
C GLY A 186 -2.89 -0.12 4.11
N GLU A 187 -2.01 0.42 4.95
CA GLU A 187 -1.64 1.84 4.89
C GLU A 187 -1.09 2.24 3.53
N THR A 188 -0.13 1.46 3.01
CA THR A 188 0.46 1.70 1.69
C THR A 188 -0.58 1.70 0.58
N ASN A 189 -1.51 0.74 0.61
CA ASN A 189 -2.58 0.63 -0.39
C ASN A 189 -3.54 1.82 -0.33
N ARG A 190 -3.92 2.28 0.87
CA ARG A 190 -4.77 3.48 1.04
C ARG A 190 -4.08 4.76 0.58
N ILE A 191 -2.79 4.90 0.86
CA ILE A 191 -1.97 6.03 0.37
C ILE A 191 -1.88 6.02 -1.15
N ARG A 192 -1.78 4.84 -1.77
CA ARG A 192 -1.68 4.69 -3.23
C ARG A 192 -3.04 4.67 -3.96
N ALA A 193 -4.13 4.48 -3.24
CA ALA A 193 -5.48 4.49 -3.81
C ALA A 193 -5.73 5.79 -4.60
N PHE A 194 -6.48 5.71 -5.68
CA PHE A 194 -6.81 6.89 -6.48
C PHE A 194 -7.92 7.71 -5.81
N LYS A 195 -8.04 8.99 -6.20
CA LYS A 195 -9.13 9.86 -5.76
C LYS A 195 -10.48 9.21 -6.04
N GLY A 196 -11.36 9.22 -5.04
CA GLY A 196 -12.72 8.70 -5.13
C GLY A 196 -12.86 7.19 -4.95
N GLU A 197 -11.76 6.43 -4.82
CA GLU A 197 -11.80 5.01 -4.41
C GLU A 197 -12.21 4.88 -2.95
N TRP A 198 -12.81 3.74 -2.60
CA TRP A 198 -13.15 3.43 -1.22
C TRP A 198 -11.94 2.91 -0.46
N ILE A 199 -11.72 3.46 0.73
CA ILE A 199 -10.65 3.07 1.65
C ILE A 199 -11.18 3.01 3.08
N GLU A 200 -10.64 2.13 3.91
CA GLU A 200 -10.88 2.15 5.36
C GLU A 200 -10.00 3.18 6.06
N LYS A 201 -10.58 4.28 6.53
CA LYS A 201 -9.87 5.30 7.28
C LYS A 201 -9.86 4.95 8.78
N PRO A 202 -8.69 4.98 9.45
CA PRO A 202 -8.63 4.83 10.89
C PRO A 202 -9.28 6.03 11.59
N ASN A 203 -10.11 5.74 12.58
CA ASN A 203 -10.71 6.71 13.48
C ASN A 203 -9.86 6.89 14.75
N PRO A 204 -10.04 7.98 15.51
CA PRO A 204 -9.30 8.21 16.76
C PRO A 204 -9.54 7.15 17.85
N ASP A 205 -10.66 6.43 17.77
CA ASP A 205 -11.04 5.35 18.69
C ASP A 205 -10.44 3.99 18.31
N GLY A 206 -9.65 3.93 17.23
CA GLY A 206 -9.05 2.69 16.70
C GLY A 206 -9.99 1.86 15.82
N THR A 207 -11.21 2.32 15.56
CA THR A 207 -12.11 1.70 14.58
C THR A 207 -11.77 2.16 13.16
N PHE A 208 -12.33 1.48 12.17
CA PHE A 208 -12.16 1.85 10.77
C PHE A 208 -13.51 2.19 10.14
N THR A 209 -13.54 3.24 9.32
CA THR A 209 -14.73 3.62 8.56
C THR A 209 -14.43 3.69 7.07
N TRP A 210 -15.36 3.16 6.27
CA TRP A 210 -15.28 3.28 4.83
C TRP A 210 -15.54 4.72 4.40
N VAL A 211 -14.57 5.31 3.74
CA VAL A 211 -14.66 6.65 3.16
C VAL A 211 -14.18 6.62 1.73
N ARG A 212 -14.65 7.58 0.92
CA ARG A 212 -14.07 7.82 -0.40
C ARG A 212 -12.85 8.71 -0.25
N LYS A 213 -11.74 8.33 -0.88
CA LYS A 213 -10.50 9.09 -0.81
C LYS A 213 -10.68 10.50 -1.39
N ASP A 214 -10.37 11.48 -0.57
CA ASP A 214 -10.40 12.90 -0.89
C ASP A 214 -9.03 13.37 -1.38
N SER A 215 -8.90 13.46 -2.71
CA SER A 215 -7.76 14.02 -3.46
C SER A 215 -6.42 13.29 -3.32
#